data_AF-A0A804P283-F1
#
_entry.id   AF-A0A804P283-F1
#
_cell.length_a   1.000
_cell.length_b   1.000
_cell.length_c   1.000
_cell.angle_alpha   90.00
_cell.angle_beta   90.00
_cell.angle_gamma   90.00
#
_symmetry.space_group_name_H-M   'P 1'
#
loop_
_entity.id
_entity.type
_entity.pdbx_description
1 polymer ?
#
loop_
_entity_poly.entity_id
_entity_poly.type
_entity_poly.pdbx_seq_one_letter_code
_entity_poly.pdbx_strand_id
1 'polypeptide(L)'
;MKVEECFLKVEQSPPESTSNALQLATAALVKKELLAHADSNIILVVASCISEITWITAPDAPYDDDAMKDVLSLIVEAFKHLDDIESPFFGRRTSILDTIAKVQSCVVMLDLKCDDLINDMFHHFLRTVKMEHGVLSLEAVQ
;
A
#
# COMPACT_ATOMS: atom_id res chain seq x y z
N MET A 1 13.88 5.45 3.33
CA MET A 1 14.39 4.10 3.63
C MET A 1 14.49 3.82 5.14
N LYS A 2 15.29 4.56 5.94
CA LYS A 2 15.40 4.28 7.40
C LYS A 2 14.08 4.29 8.18
N VAL A 3 13.15 5.20 7.86
CA VAL A 3 11.85 5.30 8.55
C VAL A 3 10.95 4.09 8.25
N GLU A 4 10.89 3.68 6.98
CA GLU A 4 10.17 2.49 6.54
C GLU A 4 10.68 1.23 7.26
N GLU A 5 12.01 1.05 7.31
CA GLU A 5 12.63 -0.07 8.03
C GLU A 5 12.34 -0.05 9.55
N CYS A 6 12.06 1.11 10.13
CA CYS A 6 11.63 1.18 11.53
C CYS A 6 10.21 0.62 11.67
N PHE A 7 9.28 0.96 10.79
CA PHE A 7 7.89 0.49 10.87
C PHE A 7 7.77 -1.02 10.70
N LEU A 8 8.54 -1.60 9.78
CA LEU A 8 8.59 -3.06 9.56
C LEU A 8 9.02 -3.88 10.80
N LYS A 9 9.57 -3.22 11.83
CA LYS A 9 10.04 -3.86 13.08
C LYS A 9 9.09 -3.63 14.26
N VAL A 10 8.05 -2.82 14.09
CA VAL A 10 7.09 -2.52 15.14
C VAL A 10 6.01 -3.59 15.10
N GLU A 11 5.76 -4.27 16.23
CA GLU A 11 4.66 -5.21 16.34
C GLU A 11 3.30 -4.48 16.46
N GLN A 12 2.22 -5.17 16.12
CA GLN A 12 0.87 -4.67 16.32
C GLN A 12 0.60 -4.38 17.80
N SER A 13 -0.10 -3.29 18.08
CA SER A 13 -0.35 -2.81 19.45
C SER A 13 0.94 -2.56 20.27
N PRO A 14 1.82 -1.65 19.81
CA PRO A 14 3.11 -1.43 20.43
C PRO A 14 2.99 -0.70 21.78
N PRO A 15 4.07 -0.66 22.59
CA PRO A 15 4.08 0.11 23.84
C PRO A 15 3.73 1.58 23.64
N GLU A 16 3.15 2.22 24.66
CA GLU A 16 2.65 3.60 24.61
C GLU A 16 3.69 4.61 24.07
N SER A 17 4.96 4.47 24.44
CA SER A 17 6.04 5.33 23.94
C SER A 17 6.21 5.24 22.41
N THR A 18 6.04 4.04 21.85
CA THR A 18 6.14 3.79 20.41
C THR A 18 4.87 4.27 19.71
N SER A 19 3.70 4.06 20.32
CA SER A 19 2.42 4.58 19.82
C SER A 19 2.43 6.12 19.73
N ASN A 20 2.96 6.80 20.75
CA ASN A 20 3.11 8.26 20.75
C ASN A 20 4.07 8.75 19.66
N ALA A 21 5.17 8.01 19.42
CA ALA A 21 6.09 8.33 18.31
C ALA A 21 5.44 8.10 16.94
N LEU A 22 4.62 7.05 16.80
CA LEU A 22 3.85 6.75 15.59
C LEU A 22 2.86 7.86 15.26
N GLN A 23 2.14 8.41 16.24
CA GLN A 23 1.15 9.48 15.99
C GLN A 23 1.72 10.67 15.20
N LEU A 24 2.96 11.09 15.52
CA LEU A 24 3.63 12.17 14.79
C LEU A 24 3.93 11.79 13.35
N ALA A 25 4.33 10.54 13.10
CA ALA A 25 4.58 10.05 11.75
C ALA A 25 3.28 9.87 10.95
N THR A 26 2.25 9.31 11.57
CA THR A 26 0.90 9.15 11.01
C THR A 26 0.38 10.49 10.50
N ALA A 27 0.39 11.53 11.34
CA ALA A 27 -0.05 12.87 10.95
C ALA A 27 0.82 13.51 9.85
N ALA A 28 2.11 13.18 9.79
CA ALA A 28 3.01 13.70 8.77
C ALA A 28 2.80 13.05 7.40
N LEU A 29 2.50 11.74 7.36
CA LEU A 29 2.44 10.94 6.12
C LEU A 29 1.24 11.27 5.24
N VAL A 30 0.14 11.79 5.82
CA VAL A 30 -1.05 12.23 5.07
C VAL A 30 -1.00 13.69 4.60
N LYS A 31 0.13 14.36 4.77
CA LYS A 31 0.33 15.69 4.22
C LYS A 31 0.32 15.65 2.69
N LYS A 32 -0.42 16.57 2.07
CA LYS A 32 -0.58 16.64 0.60
C LYS A 32 0.75 16.70 -0.14
N GLU A 33 1.77 17.33 0.45
CA GLU A 33 3.11 17.42 -0.12
C GLU A 33 3.79 16.05 -0.28
N LEU A 34 3.47 15.08 0.58
CA LEU A 34 3.97 13.71 0.50
C LEU A 34 3.08 12.84 -0.40
N LEU A 35 1.76 12.96 -0.27
CA LEU A 35 0.80 12.16 -1.06
C LEU A 35 0.83 12.53 -2.56
N ALA A 36 1.12 13.79 -2.89
CA ALA A 36 1.20 14.29 -4.27
C ALA A 36 2.65 14.63 -4.68
N HIS A 37 3.64 13.93 -4.11
CA HIS A 37 5.04 14.17 -4.41
C HIS A 37 5.37 13.85 -5.87
N ALA A 38 6.19 14.66 -6.54
CA ALA A 38 6.47 14.48 -7.98
C ALA A 38 7.25 13.18 -8.31
N ASP A 39 8.04 12.69 -7.36
CA ASP A 39 8.77 11.42 -7.48
C ASP A 39 7.89 10.25 -7.05
N SER A 40 7.56 9.37 -8.00
CA SER A 40 6.74 8.17 -7.78
C SER A 40 7.38 7.18 -6.81
N ASN A 41 8.71 7.18 -6.66
CA ASN A 41 9.40 6.34 -5.68
C ASN A 41 9.17 6.84 -4.26
N ILE A 42 9.11 8.16 -4.07
CA ILE A 42 8.76 8.76 -2.78
C ILE A 42 7.31 8.42 -2.44
N ILE A 43 6.40 8.54 -3.40
CA ILE A 43 5.00 8.11 -3.23
C ILE A 43 4.93 6.65 -2.78
N LEU A 44 5.67 5.76 -3.44
CA LEU A 44 5.67 4.34 -3.09
C LEU A 44 6.23 4.06 -1.68
N VAL A 45 7.26 4.79 -1.25
CA VAL A 45 7.79 4.70 0.12
C VAL A 45 6.75 5.22 1.13
N VAL A 46 6.04 6.30 0.82
CA VAL A 46 4.96 6.84 1.65
C VAL A 46 3.83 5.81 1.77
N ALA A 47 3.41 5.20 0.66
CA ALA A 47 2.41 4.13 0.65
C ALA A 47 2.84 2.95 1.54
N SER A 48 4.10 2.51 1.44
CA SER A 48 4.62 1.42 2.29
C SER A 48 4.58 1.78 3.78
N CYS A 49 5.08 2.96 4.16
CA CYS A 49 5.01 3.43 5.55
C CYS A 49 3.56 3.46 6.08
N ILE A 50 2.63 3.97 5.27
CA ILE A 50 1.22 4.06 5.65
C ILE A 50 0.57 2.68 5.77
N SER A 51 0.91 1.75 4.88
CA SER A 51 0.44 0.36 4.95
C SER A 51 0.83 -0.27 6.28
N GLU A 52 2.09 -0.12 6.69
CA GLU A 52 2.59 -0.64 7.96
C GLU A 52 1.91 0.02 9.17
N ILE A 53 1.74 1.35 9.16
CA ILE A 53 1.00 2.04 10.23
C ILE A 53 -0.42 1.50 10.35
N THR A 54 -1.10 1.29 9.23
CA THR A 54 -2.47 0.76 9.21
C THR A 54 -2.53 -0.63 9.84
N TRP A 55 -1.50 -1.46 9.60
CA TRP A 55 -1.39 -2.76 10.27
C TRP A 55 -1.05 -2.65 11.76
N ILE A 56 -0.13 -1.77 12.14
CA ILE A 56 0.28 -1.56 13.54
C ILE A 56 -0.90 -1.08 14.40
N THR A 57 -1.73 -0.17 13.87
CA THR A 57 -2.85 0.41 14.61
C THR A 57 -4.14 -0.40 14.52
N ALA A 58 -4.26 -1.35 13.58
CA ALA A 58 -5.44 -2.20 13.49
C ALA A 58 -5.74 -2.88 14.85
N PRO A 59 -7.01 -2.93 15.30
CA PRO A 59 -8.23 -2.61 14.54
C PRO A 59 -8.58 -1.11 14.47
N ASP A 60 -7.85 -0.24 15.17
CA ASP A 60 -8.12 1.19 15.17
C ASP A 60 -7.62 1.84 13.87
N ALA A 61 -8.53 2.53 13.18
CA ALA A 61 -8.19 3.25 11.96
C ALA A 61 -7.20 4.39 12.28
N PRO A 62 -6.07 4.49 11.56
CA PRO A 62 -5.08 5.54 11.83
C PRO A 62 -5.53 6.93 11.36
N TYR A 63 -6.56 6.99 10.51
CA TYR A 63 -7.05 8.20 9.85
C TYR A 63 -8.58 8.26 9.87
N ASP A 64 -9.13 9.46 9.69
CA ASP A 64 -10.55 9.64 9.38
C ASP A 64 -10.89 9.11 7.97
N ASP A 65 -12.19 8.97 7.69
CA ASP A 65 -12.70 8.38 6.44
C ASP A 65 -12.18 9.09 5.18
N ASP A 66 -12.02 10.42 5.21
CA ASP A 66 -11.58 11.18 4.03
C ASP A 66 -10.09 10.96 3.78
N ALA A 67 -9.25 11.05 4.82
CA ALA A 67 -7.83 10.75 4.70
C ALA A 67 -7.58 9.26 4.39
N MET A 68 -8.41 8.35 4.91
CA MET A 68 -8.30 6.93 4.63
C MET A 68 -8.58 6.62 3.14
N LYS A 69 -9.51 7.34 2.50
CA LYS A 69 -9.75 7.22 1.04
C LYS A 69 -8.54 7.62 0.22
N ASP A 70 -7.90 8.73 0.56
CA ASP A 70 -6.68 9.18 -0.11
C ASP A 70 -5.55 8.16 0.05
N VAL A 71 -5.42 7.58 1.26
CA VAL A 71 -4.47 6.49 1.55
C VAL A 71 -4.75 5.25 0.71
N LEU A 72 -6.01 4.80 0.65
CA LEU A 72 -6.40 3.62 -0.12
C LEU A 72 -6.15 3.83 -1.61
N SER A 73 -6.41 5.03 -2.12
CA SER A 73 -6.09 5.40 -3.50
C SER A 73 -4.58 5.29 -3.79
N LEU A 74 -3.74 5.78 -2.88
CA LEU A 74 -2.28 5.67 -2.98
C LEU A 74 -1.80 4.21 -3.03
N ILE A 75 -2.39 3.38 -2.17
CA ILE A 75 -2.10 1.94 -2.09
C ILE A 75 -2.49 1.25 -3.39
N VAL A 76 -3.69 1.52 -3.92
CA VAL A 76 -4.15 0.91 -5.18
C VAL A 76 -3.27 1.33 -6.36
N GLU A 77 -2.87 2.59 -6.44
CA GLU A 77 -1.95 3.07 -7.49
C GLU A 77 -0.56 2.37 -7.40
N ALA A 78 -0.11 1.99 -6.21
CA ALA A 78 1.12 1.22 -6.05
C ALA A 78 1.07 -0.13 -6.80
N PHE A 79 -0.13 -0.70 -6.99
CA PHE A 79 -0.34 -1.99 -7.66
C PHE A 79 -0.34 -1.92 -9.18
N LYS A 80 -0.42 -0.73 -9.77
CA LYS A 80 -0.39 -0.51 -11.22
C LYS A 80 0.84 -1.07 -11.93
N HIS A 81 1.93 -1.24 -11.19
CA HIS A 81 3.23 -1.73 -11.65
C HIS A 81 3.63 -3.04 -10.97
N LEU A 82 2.66 -3.86 -10.54
CA LEU A 82 2.93 -5.22 -10.04
C LEU A 82 3.41 -6.18 -11.15
N ASP A 83 3.21 -5.83 -12.42
CA ASP A 83 3.72 -6.59 -13.57
C ASP A 83 5.21 -6.37 -13.85
N ASP A 84 5.82 -5.36 -13.24
CA ASP A 84 7.25 -5.05 -13.37
C ASP A 84 8.06 -5.79 -12.30
N ILE A 85 8.25 -7.11 -12.48
CA ILE A 85 8.94 -7.98 -11.52
C ILE A 85 10.46 -7.70 -11.42
N GLU A 86 11.05 -7.13 -12.47
CA GLU A 86 12.47 -6.75 -12.52
C GLU A 86 12.73 -5.39 -11.82
N SER A 87 11.65 -4.68 -11.44
CA SER A 87 11.74 -3.43 -10.71
C SER A 87 12.47 -3.64 -9.37
N PRO A 88 13.46 -2.80 -9.01
CA PRO A 88 14.03 -2.82 -7.65
C PRO A 88 12.99 -2.49 -6.56
N PHE A 89 11.81 -2.02 -6.96
CA PHE A 89 10.69 -1.69 -6.10
C PHE A 89 9.63 -2.79 -6.02
N PHE A 90 9.77 -3.90 -6.76
CA PHE A 90 8.80 -4.98 -6.77
C PHE A 90 8.56 -5.53 -5.36
N GLY A 91 9.63 -5.80 -4.60
CA GLY A 91 9.53 -6.29 -3.22
C GLY A 91 8.77 -5.34 -2.28
N ARG A 92 8.83 -4.03 -2.54
CA ARG A 92 8.03 -3.05 -1.77
C ARG A 92 6.56 -3.13 -2.13
N ARG A 93 6.22 -3.30 -3.41
CA ARG A 93 4.83 -3.47 -3.87
C ARG A 93 4.21 -4.74 -3.32
N THR A 94 4.95 -5.84 -3.31
CA THR A 94 4.47 -7.10 -2.72
C THR A 94 4.33 -6.99 -1.21
N SER A 95 5.22 -6.28 -0.51
CA SER A 95 5.07 -6.03 0.93
C SER A 95 3.80 -5.21 1.23
N ILE A 96 3.50 -4.18 0.44
CA ILE A 96 2.25 -3.42 0.57
C ILE A 96 1.05 -4.35 0.38
N LEU A 97 1.07 -5.17 -0.67
CA LEU A 97 0.01 -6.14 -0.98
C LEU A 97 -0.23 -7.12 0.18
N ASP A 98 0.84 -7.68 0.74
CA ASP A 98 0.77 -8.58 1.90
C ASP A 98 0.14 -7.88 3.12
N THR A 99 0.56 -6.64 3.38
CA THR A 99 0.08 -5.87 4.53
C THR A 99 -1.41 -5.54 4.39
N ILE A 100 -1.88 -5.09 3.22
CA ILE A 100 -3.31 -4.77 3.01
C ILE A 100 -4.21 -6.00 3.01
N ALA A 101 -3.69 -7.16 2.59
CA ALA A 101 -4.41 -8.42 2.68
C ALA A 101 -4.59 -8.83 4.15
N LYS A 102 -3.54 -8.67 4.98
CA LYS A 102 -3.60 -8.96 6.42
C LYS A 102 -4.61 -8.10 7.16
N VAL A 103 -4.68 -6.80 6.85
CA VAL A 103 -5.67 -5.89 7.48
C VAL A 103 -7.04 -5.92 6.81
N GLN A 104 -7.24 -6.80 5.82
CA GLN A 104 -8.50 -6.93 5.08
C GLN A 104 -8.99 -5.58 4.48
N SER A 105 -8.08 -4.80 3.87
CA SER A 105 -8.41 -3.46 3.36
C SER A 105 -9.56 -3.42 2.37
N CYS A 106 -9.90 -4.53 1.70
CA CYS A 106 -11.11 -4.61 0.86
C CYS A 106 -12.40 -4.37 1.67
N VAL A 107 -12.47 -4.86 2.92
CA VAL A 107 -13.61 -4.62 3.81
C VAL A 107 -13.69 -3.13 4.14
N VAL A 108 -12.56 -2.51 4.47
CA VAL A 108 -12.48 -1.06 4.70
C VAL A 108 -12.90 -0.26 3.46
N MET A 109 -12.47 -0.65 2.27
CA MET A 109 -12.92 -0.01 1.01
C MET A 109 -14.42 -0.13 0.80
N LEU A 110 -15.03 -1.27 1.13
CA LEU A 110 -16.48 -1.45 1.05
C LEU A 110 -17.22 -0.55 2.06
N ASP A 111 -16.74 -0.51 3.30
CA ASP A 111 -17.33 0.33 4.36
C ASP A 111 -17.26 1.82 4.01
N LEU A 112 -16.16 2.26 3.39
CA LEU A 112 -15.96 3.64 2.93
C LEU A 112 -16.61 3.95 1.57
N LYS A 113 -17.25 2.97 0.94
CA LYS A 113 -17.91 3.08 -0.39
C LYS A 113 -16.95 3.48 -1.50
N CYS A 114 -15.78 2.84 -1.50
CA CYS A 114 -14.72 3.01 -2.49
C CYS A 114 -14.79 1.95 -3.59
N ASP A 115 -15.98 1.71 -4.16
CA ASP A 115 -16.19 0.68 -5.19
C ASP A 115 -15.28 0.85 -6.41
N ASP A 116 -15.00 2.11 -6.79
CA ASP A 116 -14.08 2.44 -7.89
C ASP A 116 -12.65 1.94 -7.60
N LEU A 117 -12.14 2.13 -6.37
CA LEU A 117 -10.81 1.66 -5.97
C LEU A 117 -10.72 0.13 -5.98
N ILE A 118 -11.80 -0.55 -5.57
CA ILE A 118 -11.88 -2.01 -5.64
C ILE A 118 -11.76 -2.47 -7.10
N ASN A 119 -12.51 -1.83 -8.01
CA ASN A 119 -12.45 -2.14 -9.44
C ASN A 119 -11.05 -1.90 -10.02
N ASP A 120 -10.42 -0.78 -9.70
CA ASP A 120 -9.07 -0.44 -10.15
C ASP A 120 -8.03 -1.46 -9.66
N MET A 121 -8.11 -1.84 -8.38
CA MET A 121 -7.24 -2.85 -7.79
C MET A 121 -7.37 -4.20 -8.52
N PHE A 122 -8.59 -4.68 -8.74
CA PHE A 122 -8.81 -5.92 -9.50
C PHE A 122 -8.33 -5.80 -10.95
N HIS A 123 -8.50 -4.64 -11.58
CA HIS A 123 -8.00 -4.39 -12.93
C HIS A 123 -6.47 -4.51 -12.99
N HIS A 124 -5.75 -3.94 -12.02
CA HIS A 124 -4.30 -4.07 -11.91
C HIS A 124 -3.86 -5.53 -11.71
N PHE A 125 -4.53 -6.28 -10.83
CA PHE A 125 -4.23 -7.69 -10.61
C PHE A 125 -4.47 -8.53 -11.87
N LEU A 126 -5.62 -8.35 -12.54
CA LEU A 126 -5.93 -9.09 -13.77
C LEU A 126 -4.97 -8.74 -14.92
N ARG A 127 -4.49 -7.49 -15.00
CA ARG A 127 -3.44 -7.12 -15.96
C ARG A 127 -2.15 -7.86 -15.69
N THR A 128 -1.74 -7.92 -14.41
CA THR A 128 -0.52 -8.60 -13.97
C THR A 128 -0.56 -10.09 -14.35
N VAL A 129 -1.66 -10.79 -14.03
CA VAL A 129 -1.83 -12.21 -14.36
C VAL A 129 -1.86 -12.48 -15.87
N LYS A 130 -2.47 -11.59 -16.65
CA LYS A 130 -2.50 -11.72 -18.12
C LYS A 130 -1.11 -11.67 -18.74
N MET A 131 -0.19 -10.89 -18.17
CA MET A 131 1.19 -10.80 -18.67
C MET A 131 1.93 -12.12 -18.47
N GLU A 132 1.76 -12.78 -17.33
CA GLU A 132 2.38 -14.10 -17.10
C GLU A 132 1.87 -15.17 -18.08
N HIS A 133 0.57 -15.15 -18.40
CA HIS A 133 0.02 -16.06 -19.41
C HIS A 133 0.41 -15.70 -20.86
N GLY A 134 0.65 -14.43 -21.14
CA GLY A 134 1.15 -13.97 -22.45
C GLY A 134 2.59 -14.41 -22.72
N VAL A 135 3.46 -14.34 -21.72
CA VAL A 135 4.87 -14.75 -21.84
C VAL A 135 4.98 -16.26 -22.11
N LEU A 136 4.17 -17.09 -21.44
CA LEU A 136 4.12 -18.54 -21.71
C LEU A 136 3.61 -18.87 -23.12
N SER A 137 2.78 -18.01 -23.72
CA SER A 137 2.29 -18.23 -25.10
C SER A 137 3.31 -17.89 -26.20
N LEU A 138 4.32 -17.08 -25.91
CA LEU A 138 5.41 -16.77 -26.84
C LEU A 138 6.52 -17.83 -26.79
N GLU A 139 6.78 -18.43 -25.63
CA GLU A 139 7.74 -19.53 -25.51
C GLU A 139 7.22 -20.86 -26.11
N ALA A 140 5.91 -21.00 -26.29
CA ALA A 140 5.32 -22.19 -26.95
C ALA A 140 5.34 -22.13 -28.49
N VAL A 141 5.89 -21.07 -29.10
CA VAL A 141 5.90 -20.84 -30.57
C VAL A 141 7.33 -20.71 -31.15
N GLN A 142 8.36 -21.14 -30.42
CA GLN A 142 9.72 -21.30 -30.95
C GLN A 142 10.17 -22.76 -30.91
#